data_AF-A0A935ZDC0-F1
#
_entry.id   AF-A0A935ZDC0-F1
#
_cell.length_a   1.000
_cell.length_b   1.000
_cell.length_c   1.000
_cell.angle_alpha   90.00
_cell.angle_beta   90.00
_cell.angle_gamma   90.00
#
_symmetry.space_group_name_H-M   'P 1'
#
loop_
_entity.id
_entity.type
_entity.pdbx_description
1 polymer ?
#
loop_
_entity_poly.entity_id
_entity_poly.type
_entity_poly.pdbx_seq_one_letter_code
_entity_poly.pdbx_strand_id
1 'polypeptide(L)'
;MAMRGKSILALLSFLVLAASAPACGTDAVGVEACREIENARCNRTVECGISLEQPRPAGDAVEACRRFYLDACLHGIQSAKDPTVAEKKACVDAITAGSCDVVREPQRAPACAFIVPPDTPADAGADTSATDAKEPAPPVAQPDAAK
;
A
#
# COMPACT_ATOMS: atom_id res chain seq x y z
N MET A 1 13.81 8.34 64.15
CA MET A 1 13.29 7.41 63.12
C MET A 1 11.99 8.00 62.59
N ALA A 2 11.87 8.65 61.43
CA ALA A 2 12.31 8.39 60.06
C ALA A 2 11.55 7.25 59.36
N MET A 3 10.94 7.62 58.21
CA MET A 3 10.43 6.84 57.06
C MET A 3 8.94 6.45 57.06
N ARG A 4 8.17 6.58 55.96
CA ARG A 4 8.46 7.03 54.58
C ARG A 4 7.13 7.26 53.85
N GLY A 5 6.93 8.47 53.30
CA GLY A 5 5.90 8.75 52.31
C GLY A 5 6.19 8.02 51.00
N LYS A 6 5.19 7.30 50.47
CA LYS A 6 5.31 6.48 49.26
C LYS A 6 3.93 6.22 48.64
N SER A 7 3.11 7.26 48.45
CA SER A 7 1.79 7.11 47.80
C SER A 7 1.45 8.17 46.75
N ILE A 8 2.41 8.96 46.29
CA ILE A 8 2.17 10.01 45.26
C ILE A 8 3.05 9.77 44.00
N LEU A 9 3.57 8.55 43.81
CA LEU A 9 4.42 8.21 42.67
C LEU A 9 3.86 7.06 41.82
N ALA A 10 2.53 7.00 41.65
CA ALA A 10 1.88 5.99 40.81
C ALA A 10 0.99 6.58 39.70
N LEU A 11 0.92 7.90 39.57
CA LEU A 11 0.07 8.60 38.60
C LEU A 11 0.87 9.29 37.46
N LEU A 12 2.18 9.09 37.38
CA LEU A 12 3.08 9.76 36.44
C LEU A 12 3.83 8.82 35.48
N SER A 13 3.35 7.59 35.27
CA SER A 13 4.00 6.62 34.35
C SER A 13 3.25 6.35 33.05
N PHE A 14 2.19 7.11 32.74
CA PHE A 14 1.37 6.92 31.54
C PHE A 14 1.54 8.03 30.49
N LEU A 15 2.71 8.70 30.43
CA LEU A 15 2.85 9.91 29.61
C LEU A 15 3.95 9.97 28.56
N VAL A 16 4.84 8.99 28.38
CA VAL A 16 5.86 9.11 27.33
C VAL A 16 6.22 7.75 26.74
N LEU A 17 5.43 7.30 25.76
CA LEU A 17 5.95 6.44 24.71
C LEU A 17 5.29 6.85 23.38
N ALA A 18 5.46 8.13 23.02
CA ALA A 18 5.38 8.54 21.62
C ALA A 18 6.55 7.89 20.90
N ALA A 19 6.34 6.65 20.47
CA ALA A 19 7.25 5.95 19.60
C ALA A 19 7.45 6.84 18.36
N SER A 20 8.68 7.33 18.20
CA SER A 20 9.20 7.81 16.94
C SER A 20 9.15 6.64 15.95
N ALA A 21 7.98 6.45 15.33
CA ALA A 21 7.90 5.69 14.10
C ALA A 21 8.87 6.40 13.13
N PRO A 22 9.78 5.69 12.45
CA PRO A 22 10.39 6.26 11.27
C PRO A 22 9.21 6.71 10.40
N ALA A 23 9.12 8.01 10.11
CA ALA A 23 8.18 8.47 9.11
C ALA A 23 8.54 7.69 7.85
N CYS A 24 7.65 6.78 7.42
CA CYS A 24 7.78 6.11 6.13
C CYS A 24 7.89 7.21 5.07
N GLY A 25 9.13 7.51 4.67
CA GLY A 25 9.44 8.44 3.59
C GLY A 25 9.31 7.74 2.25
N THR A 26 9.30 8.41 1.11
CA THR A 26 9.37 9.85 0.79
C THR A 26 9.13 9.90 -0.73
N ASP A 27 8.28 10.80 -1.22
CA ASP A 27 8.05 11.06 -2.65
C ASP A 27 7.26 9.99 -3.44
N ALA A 28 6.22 9.40 -2.84
CA ALA A 28 5.24 8.65 -3.63
C ALA A 28 4.56 9.60 -4.63
N VAL A 29 4.78 9.35 -5.92
CA VAL A 29 4.25 10.16 -7.01
C VAL A 29 2.88 9.63 -7.42
N GLY A 30 1.89 10.49 -7.54
CA GLY A 30 0.64 10.18 -8.21
C GLY A 30 -0.25 9.20 -7.45
N VAL A 31 -0.17 9.14 -6.12
CA VAL A 31 -1.03 8.27 -5.27
C VAL A 31 -2.50 8.40 -5.63
N GLU A 32 -3.01 9.63 -5.77
CA GLU A 32 -4.42 9.83 -6.10
C GLU A 32 -4.73 9.51 -7.57
N ALA A 33 -3.77 9.73 -8.48
CA ALA A 33 -3.91 9.29 -9.85
C ALA A 33 -3.98 7.76 -9.94
N CYS A 34 -3.12 7.04 -9.21
CA CYS A 34 -3.17 5.58 -9.09
C CYS A 34 -4.56 5.13 -8.68
N ARG A 35 -5.10 5.68 -7.59
CA ARG A 35 -6.42 5.29 -7.09
C ARG A 35 -7.53 5.52 -8.10
N GLU A 36 -7.56 6.66 -8.79
CA GLU A 36 -8.59 6.94 -9.80
C GLU A 36 -8.49 6.00 -11.01
N ILE A 37 -7.28 5.75 -11.49
CA ILE A 37 -6.99 4.83 -12.60
C ILE A 37 -7.40 3.41 -12.23
N GLU A 38 -7.00 2.94 -11.05
CA GLU A 38 -7.31 1.59 -10.59
C GLU A 38 -8.79 1.41 -10.26
N ASN A 39 -9.46 2.43 -9.72
CA ASN A 39 -10.91 2.40 -9.55
C ASN A 39 -11.63 2.23 -10.89
N ALA A 40 -11.19 2.93 -11.95
CA ALA A 40 -11.74 2.77 -13.29
C ALA A 40 -11.49 1.35 -13.83
N ARG A 41 -10.29 0.79 -13.61
CA ARG A 41 -9.97 -0.60 -14.00
C ARG A 41 -10.83 -1.61 -13.24
N CYS A 42 -10.93 -1.49 -11.91
CA CYS A 42 -11.75 -2.35 -11.07
C CYS A 42 -13.20 -2.42 -11.58
N ASN A 43 -13.80 -1.30 -11.96
CA ASN A 43 -15.17 -1.24 -12.48
C ASN A 43 -15.36 -2.00 -13.79
N ARG A 44 -14.29 -2.14 -14.59
CA ARG A 44 -14.30 -2.75 -15.92
C ARG A 44 -13.87 -4.21 -15.90
N THR A 45 -13.17 -4.67 -14.86
CA THR A 45 -12.50 -5.99 -14.81
C THR A 45 -13.44 -7.16 -15.09
N VAL A 46 -14.64 -7.19 -14.48
CA VAL A 46 -15.62 -8.27 -14.63
C VAL A 46 -16.12 -8.37 -16.07
N GLU A 47 -16.48 -7.24 -16.68
CA GLU A 47 -16.91 -7.19 -18.10
C GLU A 47 -15.79 -7.63 -19.05
N CYS A 48 -14.53 -7.38 -18.66
CA CYS A 48 -13.35 -7.74 -19.43
C CYS A 48 -12.80 -9.14 -19.16
N GLY A 49 -13.49 -9.95 -18.34
CA GLY A 49 -13.03 -11.29 -17.98
C GLY A 49 -11.67 -11.31 -17.28
N ILE A 50 -11.30 -10.21 -16.61
CA ILE A 50 -10.06 -10.12 -15.83
C ILE A 50 -10.39 -10.66 -14.43
N SER A 51 -9.78 -11.78 -14.06
CA SER A 51 -9.99 -12.39 -12.76
C SER A 51 -9.35 -11.54 -11.66
N LEU A 52 -10.15 -11.21 -10.65
CA LEU A 52 -9.73 -10.55 -9.41
C LEU A 52 -9.59 -11.55 -8.26
N GLU A 53 -9.49 -12.84 -8.57
CA GLU A 53 -9.78 -13.92 -7.62
C GLU A 53 -8.59 -14.38 -6.76
N GLN A 54 -7.48 -13.65 -6.71
CA GLN A 54 -6.29 -14.12 -5.98
C GLN A 54 -5.70 -13.09 -5.00
N PRO A 55 -5.83 -13.32 -3.68
CA PRO A 55 -6.77 -14.26 -3.04
C PRO A 55 -8.22 -13.77 -3.20
N ARG A 56 -9.18 -14.66 -3.53
CA ARG A 56 -10.58 -14.28 -3.79
C ARG A 56 -11.16 -13.69 -2.49
N PRO A 57 -11.42 -12.39 -2.46
CA PRO A 57 -11.97 -11.75 -1.28
C PRO A 57 -13.45 -12.17 -1.13
N ALA A 58 -13.91 -12.30 0.12
CA ALA A 58 -15.34 -12.46 0.36
C ALA A 58 -16.07 -11.15 0.00
N GLY A 59 -17.17 -11.24 -0.75
CA GLY A 59 -18.01 -10.09 -1.13
C GLY A 59 -17.91 -9.72 -2.61
N ASP A 60 -18.24 -8.46 -2.91
CA ASP A 60 -18.22 -7.91 -4.27
C ASP A 60 -16.77 -7.79 -4.80
N ALA A 61 -16.54 -8.36 -5.99
CA ALA A 61 -15.19 -8.41 -6.57
C ALA A 61 -14.64 -7.01 -6.89
N VAL A 62 -15.50 -6.09 -7.34
CA VAL A 62 -15.09 -4.72 -7.69
C VAL A 62 -14.67 -3.97 -6.43
N GLU A 63 -15.48 -4.02 -5.37
CA GLU A 63 -15.16 -3.37 -4.09
C GLU A 63 -13.88 -3.93 -3.48
N ALA A 64 -13.68 -5.24 -3.55
CA ALA A 64 -12.47 -5.83 -3.02
C ALA A 64 -11.21 -5.49 -3.85
N CYS A 65 -11.35 -5.35 -5.17
CA CYS A 65 -10.29 -4.78 -6.03
C CYS A 65 -9.95 -3.35 -5.60
N ARG A 66 -10.95 -2.50 -5.36
CA ARG A 66 -10.72 -1.12 -4.91
C ARG A 66 -10.02 -1.08 -3.56
N ARG A 67 -10.43 -1.93 -2.61
CA ARG A 67 -9.78 -2.05 -1.30
C ARG A 67 -8.31 -2.45 -1.40
N PHE A 68 -7.97 -3.39 -2.29
CA PHE A 68 -6.58 -3.75 -2.55
C PHE A 68 -5.77 -2.52 -3.02
N TYR A 69 -6.32 -1.74 -3.96
CA TYR A 69 -5.64 -0.56 -4.47
C TYR A 69 -5.65 0.65 -3.53
N LEU A 70 -6.44 0.66 -2.45
CA LEU A 70 -6.28 1.66 -1.39
C LEU A 70 -4.88 1.60 -0.77
N ASP A 71 -4.39 0.38 -0.55
CA ASP A 71 -3.07 0.11 0.03
C ASP A 71 -1.98 0.09 -1.05
N ALA A 72 -2.21 -0.62 -2.16
CA ALA A 72 -1.20 -0.74 -3.22
C ALA A 72 -0.81 0.62 -3.82
N CYS A 73 -1.77 1.55 -3.95
CA CYS A 73 -1.49 2.89 -4.45
C CYS A 73 -0.76 3.80 -3.46
N LEU A 74 -0.53 3.40 -2.20
CA LEU A 74 0.30 4.19 -1.26
C LEU A 74 1.76 4.29 -1.73
N HIS A 75 2.18 3.42 -2.65
CA HIS A 75 3.47 3.49 -3.32
C HIS A 75 3.50 4.45 -4.53
N GLY A 76 2.34 5.02 -4.91
CA GLY A 76 2.23 5.87 -6.09
C GLY A 76 2.11 5.09 -7.40
N ILE A 77 2.25 5.82 -8.51
CA ILE A 77 2.42 5.26 -9.84
C ILE A 77 3.91 5.22 -10.21
N GLN A 78 4.28 4.29 -11.08
CA GLN A 78 5.61 4.26 -11.66
C GLN A 78 5.74 5.38 -12.71
N SER A 79 6.06 6.59 -12.26
CA SER A 79 6.26 7.79 -13.07
C SER A 79 7.32 8.68 -12.44
N ALA A 80 8.04 9.44 -13.27
CA ALA A 80 9.02 10.42 -12.80
C ALA A 80 8.37 11.65 -12.11
N LYS A 81 7.08 11.92 -12.37
CA LYS A 81 6.35 13.07 -11.82
C LYS A 81 4.85 12.81 -11.76
N ASP A 82 4.14 13.63 -10.97
CA ASP A 82 2.69 13.60 -10.91
C ASP A 82 2.09 13.88 -12.30
N PRO A 83 1.10 13.08 -12.75
CA PRO A 83 0.37 13.41 -13.95
C PRO A 83 -0.49 14.64 -13.68
N THR A 84 -0.60 15.51 -14.69
CA THR A 84 -1.55 16.62 -14.65
C THR A 84 -2.98 16.10 -14.55
N VAL A 85 -3.90 16.97 -14.11
CA VAL A 85 -5.34 16.65 -14.07
C VAL A 85 -5.85 16.19 -15.44
N ALA A 86 -5.34 16.78 -16.52
CA ALA A 86 -5.72 16.43 -17.89
C ALA A 86 -5.20 15.04 -18.31
N GLU A 87 -3.93 14.71 -18.01
CA GLU A 87 -3.34 13.40 -18.31
C GLU A 87 -4.06 12.28 -17.54
N LYS A 88 -4.26 12.47 -16.22
CA LYS A 88 -5.01 11.55 -15.38
C LYS A 88 -6.42 11.33 -15.93
N LYS A 89 -7.15 12.41 -16.24
CA LYS A 89 -8.50 12.33 -16.79
C LYS A 89 -8.53 11.58 -18.12
N ALA A 90 -7.61 11.88 -19.03
CA ALA A 90 -7.53 11.20 -20.32
C ALA A 90 -7.32 9.68 -20.14
N CYS A 91 -6.46 9.27 -19.21
CA CYS A 91 -6.25 7.86 -18.89
C CYS A 91 -7.51 7.19 -18.31
N VAL A 92 -8.16 7.83 -17.33
CA VAL A 92 -9.42 7.32 -16.73
C VAL A 92 -10.53 7.19 -17.78
N ASP A 93 -10.67 8.18 -18.66
CA ASP A 93 -11.64 8.16 -19.76
C ASP A 93 -11.33 7.01 -20.73
N ALA A 94 -10.05 6.80 -21.08
CA ALA A 94 -9.61 5.71 -21.95
C ALA A 94 -9.89 4.32 -21.35
N ILE A 95 -9.73 4.13 -20.04
CA ILE A 95 -10.07 2.88 -19.35
C ILE A 95 -11.58 2.67 -19.31
N THR A 96 -12.35 3.73 -19.04
CA THR A 96 -13.79 3.65 -18.86
C THR A 96 -14.52 3.34 -20.18
N ALA A 97 -14.10 3.99 -21.28
CA ALA A 97 -14.74 3.91 -22.59
C ALA A 97 -14.00 3.02 -23.61
N GLY A 98 -12.77 2.60 -23.31
CA GLY A 98 -11.92 1.86 -24.24
C GLY A 98 -12.16 0.36 -24.26
N SER A 99 -11.27 -0.36 -24.94
CA SER A 99 -11.30 -1.83 -25.01
C SER A 99 -10.75 -2.47 -23.73
N CYS A 100 -11.04 -3.75 -23.57
CA CYS A 100 -10.51 -4.54 -22.46
C CYS A 100 -8.98 -4.69 -22.48
N ASP A 101 -8.31 -4.40 -23.60
CA ASP A 101 -6.86 -4.33 -23.67
C ASP A 101 -6.32 -3.13 -22.87
N VAL A 102 -7.00 -1.98 -22.92
CA VAL A 102 -6.66 -0.79 -22.12
C VAL A 102 -6.86 -1.06 -20.63
N VAL A 103 -7.89 -1.83 -20.28
CA VAL A 103 -8.14 -2.22 -18.87
C VAL A 103 -7.05 -3.16 -18.37
N ARG A 104 -6.62 -4.11 -19.21
CA ARG A 104 -5.61 -5.13 -18.88
C ARG A 104 -4.21 -4.52 -18.75
N GLU A 105 -3.83 -3.68 -19.70
CA GLU A 105 -2.51 -3.08 -19.81
C GLU A 105 -2.61 -1.56 -20.05
N PRO A 106 -3.08 -0.78 -19.06
CA PRO A 106 -3.28 0.67 -19.23
C PRO A 106 -2.00 1.39 -19.65
N GLN A 107 -0.84 1.01 -19.16
CA GLN A 107 0.47 1.58 -19.51
C GLN A 107 0.81 1.51 -21.01
N ARG A 108 0.13 0.65 -21.78
CA ARG A 108 0.30 0.57 -23.25
C ARG A 108 -0.59 1.55 -24.01
N ALA A 109 -1.63 2.08 -23.37
CA ALA A 109 -2.52 3.04 -24.00
C ALA A 109 -1.86 4.43 -24.04
N PRO A 110 -1.91 5.15 -25.17
CA PRO A 110 -1.29 6.46 -25.30
C PRO A 110 -1.74 7.47 -24.23
N ALA A 111 -3.01 7.41 -23.81
CA ALA A 111 -3.57 8.28 -22.79
C ALA A 111 -3.02 8.02 -21.37
N CYS A 112 -2.43 6.85 -21.13
CA CYS A 112 -1.88 6.41 -19.85
C CYS A 112 -0.36 6.20 -19.91
N ALA A 113 0.31 6.68 -20.97
CA ALA A 113 1.73 6.43 -21.22
C ALA A 113 2.68 7.04 -20.17
N PHE A 114 2.16 7.90 -19.28
CA PHE A 114 2.90 8.37 -18.10
C PHE A 114 3.13 7.28 -17.06
N ILE A 115 2.36 6.18 -17.12
CA ILE A 115 2.62 4.96 -16.34
C ILE A 115 3.73 4.20 -17.06
N VAL A 116 4.91 4.19 -16.48
CA VAL A 116 6.07 3.53 -17.07
C VAL A 116 5.93 2.01 -16.85
N PRO A 117 6.01 1.17 -17.91
CA PRO A 117 6.09 -0.27 -17.73
C PRO A 117 7.31 -0.63 -16.87
N PRO A 118 7.23 -1.62 -15.97
CA PRO A 118 8.42 -2.09 -15.28
C PRO A 118 9.40 -2.67 -16.31
N ASP A 119 10.55 -2.02 -16.49
CA ASP A 119 11.71 -2.68 -17.10
C ASP A 119 12.15 -3.81 -16.15
N THR A 120 12.58 -4.95 -16.70
CA THR A 120 13.09 -6.09 -15.93
C THR A 120 14.15 -5.71 -14.89
N PRO A 121 14.26 -6.47 -13.79
CA PRO A 121 13.84 -6.09 -12.44
C PRO A 121 14.58 -4.86 -11.88
N ALA A 122 13.83 -3.94 -11.27
CA ALA A 122 14.39 -3.03 -10.27
C ALA A 122 14.79 -3.85 -9.02
N ASP A 123 16.06 -3.73 -8.60
CA ASP A 123 16.55 -4.31 -7.35
C ASP A 123 15.72 -3.77 -6.17
N ALA A 124 14.82 -4.61 -5.66
CA ALA A 124 14.25 -4.41 -4.35
C ALA A 124 15.33 -4.73 -3.31
N GLY A 125 15.99 -3.68 -2.80
CA GLY A 125 16.76 -3.75 -1.56
C GLY A 125 18.27 -3.72 -1.72
N ALA A 126 18.84 -2.52 -1.67
CA ALA A 126 20.13 -2.35 -1.01
C ALA A 126 19.86 -1.93 0.44
N ASP A 127 19.46 -2.89 1.27
CA ASP A 127 19.49 -2.74 2.73
C ASP A 127 20.96 -2.72 3.18
N THR A 128 21.61 -1.57 3.11
CA THR A 128 22.84 -1.35 3.88
C THR A 128 22.48 -0.94 5.31
N SER A 129 21.78 -1.83 6.02
CA SER A 129 21.68 -1.80 7.49
C SER A 129 22.47 -2.98 8.04
N ALA A 130 23.74 -3.04 7.69
CA ALA A 130 24.72 -3.81 8.45
C ALA A 130 25.26 -2.92 9.56
N THR A 131 24.54 -2.82 10.68
CA THR A 131 25.07 -2.72 12.06
C THR A 131 23.95 -2.70 13.09
N ASP A 132 24.03 -3.68 14.02
CA ASP A 132 23.53 -3.69 15.39
C ASP A 132 21.99 -3.74 15.63
N ALA A 133 21.42 -4.66 16.42
CA ALA A 133 21.98 -5.58 17.40
C ALA A 133 21.19 -6.89 17.46
N LYS A 134 21.86 -7.96 17.88
CA LYS A 134 21.27 -9.24 18.23
C LYS A 134 20.32 -9.06 19.42
N GLU A 135 19.04 -8.88 19.16
CA GLU A 135 17.99 -8.99 20.17
C GLU A 135 17.61 -10.49 20.32
N PRO A 136 17.69 -11.09 21.52
CA PRO A 136 17.27 -12.47 21.72
C PRO A 136 15.74 -12.59 21.58
N ALA A 137 15.30 -13.66 20.91
CA ALA A 137 13.89 -13.93 20.65
C ALA A 137 13.04 -14.00 21.94
N PRO A 138 11.82 -13.43 21.97
CA PRO A 138 10.89 -13.67 23.07
C PRO A 138 10.40 -15.14 23.04
N PRO A 139 10.17 -15.77 24.20
CA PRO A 139 9.63 -17.13 24.24
C PRO A 139 8.20 -17.15 23.69
N VAL A 140 7.98 -17.92 22.62
CA VAL A 140 6.66 -18.27 22.13
C VAL A 140 6.00 -19.26 23.09
N ALA A 141 4.93 -18.85 23.75
CA ALA A 141 4.02 -19.76 24.43
C ALA A 141 3.23 -20.54 23.38
N GLN A 142 3.51 -21.84 23.25
CA GLN A 142 2.69 -22.75 22.45
C GLN A 142 1.35 -22.96 23.18
N PRO A 143 0.20 -22.89 22.50
CA PRO A 143 -1.04 -23.39 23.07
C PRO A 143 -0.98 -24.92 23.13
N ASP A 144 -1.03 -25.45 24.34
CA ASP A 144 -1.13 -26.89 24.61
C ASP A 144 -2.33 -27.49 23.88
N ALA A 145 -2.07 -28.55 23.12
CA ALA A 145 -3.10 -29.44 22.60
C ALA A 145 -3.82 -30.12 23.76
N ALA A 146 -5.05 -29.69 24.05
CA ALA A 146 -5.94 -30.37 24.97
C ALA A 146 -6.90 -31.28 24.19
N LYS A 147 -6.51 -32.56 24.14
CA LYS A 147 -7.28 -33.81 24.16
C LYS A 147 -8.44 -34.02 23.18
#